data_AF-A0A377AEN1-F1
#
_entry.id   AF-A0A377AEN1-F1
#
_cell.length_a   1.000
_cell.length_b   1.000
_cell.length_c   1.000
_cell.angle_alpha   90.00
_cell.angle_beta   90.00
_cell.angle_gamma   90.00
#
_symmetry.space_group_name_H-M   'P 1'
#
loop_
_entity.id
_entity.type
_entity.pdbx_description
1 polymer ?
#
loop_
_entity_poly.entity_id
_entity_poly.type
_entity_poly.pdbx_seq_one_letter_code
_entity_poly.pdbx_strand_id
1 'polypeptide(L)'
;MNFRIPTPSSTEFFARIWHHQPETALLLIGDPKQAIYAFRGADIFTYMKARSEVHAHYTLDTNWRSAPGMVNSVNKLFSQTDDAFMFREIPFIPVKSVGKNQALRFCI
;
A
#
# COMPACT_ATOMS: atom_id res chain seq x y z
N MET A 1 6.58 -5.11 11.91
CA MET A 1 7.50 -5.03 10.75
C MET A 1 6.81 -4.20 9.67
N ASN A 2 7.47 -3.18 9.12
CA ASN A 2 6.93 -2.42 7.98
C ASN A 2 7.25 -3.21 6.70
N PHE A 3 6.24 -3.82 6.05
CA PHE A 3 6.48 -4.45 4.76
C PHE A 3 6.51 -3.38 3.67
N ARG A 4 7.74 -3.04 3.27
CA ARG A 4 8.00 -2.68 1.87
C ARG A 4 7.88 -3.97 1.05
N ILE A 5 7.61 -3.86 -0.26
CA ILE A 5 7.34 -5.02 -1.14
C ILE A 5 8.22 -6.23 -0.79
N PRO A 6 7.61 -7.39 -0.46
CA PRO A 6 8.36 -8.55 -0.04
C PRO A 6 9.11 -9.18 -1.22
N THR A 7 10.25 -9.82 -0.92
CA THR A 7 10.95 -10.68 -1.88
C THR A 7 10.30 -12.07 -1.92
N PRO A 8 10.44 -12.85 -3.01
CA PRO A 8 9.90 -14.20 -3.10
C PRO A 8 10.29 -15.10 -1.92
N SER A 9 11.57 -15.10 -1.56
CA SER A 9 12.11 -15.89 -0.45
C SER A 9 11.52 -15.53 0.91
N SER A 10 11.23 -14.25 1.13
CA SER A 10 10.62 -13.78 2.37
C SER A 10 9.17 -14.24 2.46
N THR A 11 8.39 -14.11 1.37
CA THR A 11 7.01 -14.56 1.30
C THR A 11 6.88 -16.06 1.55
N GLU A 12 7.75 -16.88 0.94
CA GLU A 12 7.77 -18.32 1.16
C GLU A 12 8.08 -18.71 2.62
N PHE A 13 9.03 -18.00 3.26
CA PHE A 13 9.33 -18.21 4.66
C PHE A 13 8.14 -17.90 5.57
N PHE A 14 7.46 -16.77 5.33
CA PHE A 14 6.26 -16.40 6.09
C PHE A 14 5.10 -17.39 5.83
N ALA A 15 4.84 -17.76 4.59
CA ALA A 15 3.81 -18.74 4.28
C ALA A 15 4.07 -20.08 5.00
N ARG A 16 5.32 -20.55 5.02
CA ARG A 16 5.68 -21.83 5.65
C ARG A 16 5.42 -21.89 7.15
N ILE A 17 5.56 -20.78 7.87
CA ILE A 17 5.40 -20.76 9.33
C ILE A 17 3.93 -20.54 9.72
N TRP A 18 3.17 -19.73 8.96
CA TRP A 18 1.87 -19.23 9.39
C TRP A 18 0.66 -19.76 8.60
N HIS A 19 0.82 -20.33 7.39
CA HIS A 19 -0.30 -20.64 6.48
C HIS A 19 -1.17 -21.87 6.90
N HIS A 20 -0.77 -22.63 7.92
CA HIS A 20 -1.50 -23.82 8.39
C HIS A 20 -1.67 -23.89 9.92
N GLN A 21 -1.59 -22.75 10.59
CA GLN A 21 -1.70 -22.66 12.05
C GLN A 21 -3.03 -21.96 12.39
N PRO A 22 -4.09 -22.70 12.77
CA PRO A 22 -5.44 -22.14 12.96
C PRO A 22 -5.53 -21.08 14.07
N GLU A 23 -4.56 -21.00 14.97
CA GLU A 23 -4.50 -20.00 16.05
C GLU A 23 -3.63 -18.76 15.71
N THR A 24 -3.15 -18.64 14.48
CA THR A 24 -2.25 -17.54 14.09
C THR A 24 -2.84 -16.70 12.95
N ALA A 25 -2.57 -15.40 13.00
CA ALA A 25 -2.92 -14.47 11.93
C ALA A 25 -1.65 -13.81 11.38
N LEU A 26 -1.48 -13.85 10.06
CA LEU A 26 -0.43 -13.12 9.35
C LEU A 26 -0.98 -11.79 8.85
N LEU A 27 -0.51 -10.67 9.39
CA LEU A 27 -0.86 -9.34 8.93
C LEU A 27 0.29 -8.73 8.12
N LEU A 28 0.04 -8.54 6.82
CA LEU A 28 0.98 -7.88 5.90
C LEU A 28 0.56 -6.42 5.72
N ILE A 29 1.37 -5.49 6.23
CA ILE A 29 1.11 -4.04 6.15
C ILE A 29 2.14 -3.39 5.23
N GLY A 30 1.69 -2.86 4.10
CA GLY A 30 2.54 -2.18 3.14
C GLY A 30 1.75 -1.33 2.14
N ASP A 31 2.47 -0.47 1.40
CA ASP A 31 1.88 0.30 0.30
C ASP A 31 2.54 -0.09 -1.03
N PRO A 32 1.85 -0.86 -1.90
CA PRO A 32 2.36 -1.21 -3.23
C PRO A 32 2.54 0.03 -4.13
N LYS A 33 1.96 1.19 -3.82
CA LYS A 33 2.21 2.43 -4.56
C LYS A 33 3.62 2.98 -4.31
N GLN A 34 4.30 2.53 -3.25
CA GLN A 34 5.66 2.97 -2.88
C GLN A 34 6.75 1.96 -3.30
N ALA A 35 6.45 1.14 -4.31
CA ALA A 35 7.24 0.04 -4.88
C ALA A 35 8.59 0.39 -5.56
N ILE A 36 9.35 1.37 -5.08
CA ILE A 36 10.43 1.96 -5.90
C ILE A 36 11.77 1.21 -5.87
N TYR A 37 11.85 0.02 -5.29
CA TYR A 37 13.11 -0.72 -5.04
C TYR A 37 13.26 -2.01 -5.86
N ALA A 38 12.69 -2.07 -7.07
CA ALA A 38 12.81 -3.23 -7.96
C ALA A 38 14.28 -3.66 -8.19
N PHE A 39 15.20 -2.70 -8.25
CA PHE A 39 16.64 -2.94 -8.42
C PHE A 39 17.32 -3.68 -7.25
N ARG A 40 16.66 -3.81 -6.09
CA ARG A 40 17.16 -4.57 -4.93
C ARG A 40 16.49 -5.95 -4.80
N GLY A 41 15.86 -6.44 -5.85
CA GLY A 41 15.19 -7.74 -5.87
C GLY A 41 13.80 -7.74 -5.22
N ALA A 42 13.23 -6.57 -4.92
CA ALA A 42 11.83 -6.47 -4.54
C ALA A 42 10.96 -6.74 -5.77
N ASP A 43 10.06 -7.70 -5.66
CA ASP A 43 9.25 -8.15 -6.79
C ASP A 43 7.78 -7.80 -6.57
N ILE A 44 7.25 -6.92 -7.43
CA ILE A 44 5.84 -6.52 -7.37
C ILE A 44 4.90 -7.69 -7.70
N PHE A 45 5.34 -8.67 -8.50
CA PHE A 45 4.56 -9.87 -8.82
C PHE A 45 4.42 -10.78 -7.60
N THR A 46 5.44 -10.87 -6.75
CA THR A 46 5.35 -11.55 -5.46
C THR A 46 4.27 -10.92 -4.57
N TYR A 47 4.19 -9.58 -4.52
CA TYR A 47 3.11 -8.90 -3.82
C TYR A 47 1.74 -9.22 -4.45
N MET A 48 1.61 -9.17 -5.78
CA MET A 48 0.36 -9.48 -6.47
C MET A 48 -0.10 -10.93 -6.21
N LYS A 49 0.82 -11.89 -6.22
CA LYS A 49 0.54 -13.29 -5.88
C LYS A 49 0.07 -13.44 -4.43
N ALA A 50 0.82 -12.90 -3.47
CA ALA A 50 0.43 -12.94 -2.06
C ALA A 50 -0.91 -12.23 -1.81
N ARG A 51 -1.18 -11.14 -2.52
CA ARG A 51 -2.48 -10.45 -2.49
C ARG A 51 -3.59 -11.35 -3.03
N SER A 52 -3.38 -12.06 -4.15
CA SER A 52 -4.39 -12.96 -4.73
C SER A 52 -4.74 -14.15 -3.84
N GLU A 53 -3.81 -14.59 -2.99
CA GLU A 53 -3.98 -15.71 -2.05
C GLU A 53 -4.72 -15.28 -0.76
N VAL A 54 -4.86 -13.98 -0.50
CA VAL A 54 -5.49 -13.44 0.71
C VAL A 54 -6.83 -12.79 0.36
N HIS A 55 -7.94 -13.31 0.91
CA HIS A 55 -9.28 -12.78 0.63
C HIS A 55 -9.57 -11.43 1.32
N ALA A 56 -8.92 -11.12 2.44
CA ALA A 56 -9.18 -9.92 3.22
C ALA A 56 -8.21 -8.78 2.86
N HIS A 57 -8.74 -7.68 2.31
CA HIS A 57 -7.97 -6.48 2.00
C HIS A 57 -8.49 -5.29 2.78
N TYR A 58 -7.59 -4.56 3.43
CA TYR A 58 -7.91 -3.39 4.23
C TYR A 58 -7.10 -2.18 3.77
N THR A 59 -7.72 -1.01 3.78
CA THR A 59 -7.10 0.26 3.39
C THR A 59 -7.31 1.31 4.46
N LEU A 60 -6.25 2.07 4.76
CA LEU A 60 -6.33 3.24 5.63
C LEU A 60 -6.75 4.45 4.79
N ASP A 61 -7.96 4.95 5.01
CA ASP A 61 -8.57 5.99 4.18
C ASP A 61 -8.22 7.42 4.61
N THR A 62 -7.53 7.60 5.74
CA THR A 62 -7.29 8.93 6.34
C THR A 62 -5.79 9.20 6.47
N ASN A 63 -5.33 10.28 5.85
CA ASN A 63 -3.98 10.80 5.97
C ASN A 63 -3.86 11.74 7.18
N TRP A 64 -2.97 11.36 8.11
CA TRP A 64 -2.70 12.10 9.34
C TRP A 64 -1.44 12.98 9.27
N ARG A 65 -0.66 12.89 8.20
CA ARG A 65 0.68 13.48 8.11
C ARG A 65 0.70 14.81 7.36
N SER A 66 -0.14 14.96 6.35
CA SER A 66 -0.05 16.05 5.37
C SER A 66 -1.18 17.07 5.53
N ALA A 67 -0.94 18.27 4.98
CA ALA A 67 -1.95 19.32 4.85
C ALA A 67 -3.08 18.89 3.89
N PRO A 68 -4.33 19.35 4.09
CA PRO A 68 -5.44 19.06 3.19
C PRO A 68 -5.15 19.42 1.73
N GLY A 69 -4.53 20.58 1.48
CA GLY A 69 -4.15 21.00 0.12
C GLY A 69 -3.22 20.03 -0.59
N MET A 70 -2.25 19.45 0.14
CA MET A 70 -1.35 18.43 -0.40
C MET A 70 -2.08 17.13 -0.71
N VAL A 71 -2.91 16.65 0.23
CA VAL A 71 -3.71 15.43 0.05
C VAL A 71 -4.64 15.56 -1.16
N ASN A 72 -5.33 16.70 -1.29
CA ASN A 72 -6.22 16.97 -2.40
C ASN A 72 -5.49 17.04 -3.75
N SER A 73 -4.28 17.60 -3.77
CA SER A 73 -3.48 17.71 -5.00
C SER A 73 -3.02 16.33 -5.48
N VAL A 74 -2.56 15.47 -4.56
CA VAL A 74 -2.16 14.08 -4.86
C VAL A 74 -3.37 13.27 -5.32
N ASN A 75 -4.51 13.37 -4.62
CA ASN A 75 -5.75 12.71 -5.03
C ASN A 75 -6.15 13.15 -6.45
N LYS A 76 -6.12 14.45 -6.73
CA LYS A 76 -6.45 14.97 -8.06
C LYS A 76 -5.49 14.51 -9.14
N LEU A 77 -4.20 14.32 -8.83
CA LEU A 77 -3.22 13.87 -9.81
C LEU A 77 -3.44 12.40 -10.18
N PHE A 78 -3.54 11.52 -9.19
CA PHE A 78 -3.59 10.07 -9.43
C PHE A 78 -4.99 9.55 -9.74
N SER A 79 -6.06 10.32 -9.49
CA SER A 79 -7.42 9.96 -9.92
C SER A 79 -7.73 10.26 -11.40
N GLN A 80 -6.77 10.75 -12.19
CA GLN A 80 -7.00 11.06 -13.61
C GLN A 80 -6.98 9.84 -14.52
N THR A 81 -6.48 8.71 -14.03
CA THR A 81 -6.38 7.45 -14.78
C THR A 81 -6.64 6.29 -13.84
N ASP A 82 -7.27 5.25 -14.35
CA ASP A 82 -7.54 4.02 -13.59
C ASP A 82 -6.24 3.24 -13.31
N ASP A 83 -5.22 3.41 -14.16
CA ASP A 83 -3.95 2.66 -14.11
C ASP A 83 -2.78 3.55 -13.64
N ALA A 84 -3.02 4.42 -12.66
CA ALA A 84 -2.03 5.40 -12.17
C ALA A 84 -0.71 4.78 -11.66
N PHE A 85 -0.74 3.50 -11.30
CA PHE A 85 0.42 2.71 -10.84
C PHE A 85 0.74 1.53 -11.76
N MET A 86 0.45 1.66 -13.07
CA MET A 86 0.76 0.70 -14.15
C MET A 86 -0.01 -0.63 -14.11
N PHE A 87 -0.32 -1.16 -12.92
CA PHE A 87 -1.02 -2.42 -12.71
C PHE A 87 -2.39 -2.19 -12.09
N ARG A 88 -3.44 -2.83 -12.64
CA ARG A 88 -4.83 -2.74 -12.14
C ARG A 88 -4.98 -3.32 -10.74
N GLU A 89 -4.12 -4.27 -10.40
CA GLU A 89 -4.00 -4.88 -9.09
C GLU A 89 -3.48 -3.90 -8.03
N ILE A 90 -3.04 -2.70 -8.44
CA ILE A 90 -2.57 -1.62 -7.57
C ILE A 90 -3.43 -0.37 -7.81
N PRO A 91 -4.71 -0.39 -7.41
CA PRO A 91 -5.58 0.76 -7.62
C PRO A 91 -5.14 1.93 -6.73
N PHE A 92 -5.31 3.14 -7.26
CA PHE A 92 -5.26 4.35 -6.45
C PHE A 92 -6.61 4.57 -5.77
N ILE A 93 -6.63 4.57 -4.44
CA ILE A 93 -7.83 4.88 -3.66
C ILE A 93 -7.61 6.24 -3.00
N PRO A 94 -8.41 7.27 -3.35
CA PRO A 94 -8.30 8.59 -2.73
C PRO A 94 -8.46 8.54 -1.21
N VAL A 95 -7.68 9.34 -0.51
CA VAL A 95 -7.69 9.40 0.97
C VAL A 95 -8.17 10.75 1.48
N LYS A 96 -8.81 10.77 2.65
CA LYS A 96 -9.24 11.97 3.37
C LYS A 96 -8.06 12.59 4.11
N SER A 97 -8.03 13.90 4.24
CA SER A 97 -7.12 14.57 5.19
C SER A 97 -7.79 14.65 6.57
N VAL A 98 -7.03 14.42 7.64
CA VAL A 98 -7.54 14.62 8.99
C VAL A 98 -7.84 16.10 9.29
N GLY A 99 -8.93 16.36 10.02
CA GLY A 99 -9.33 17.72 10.44
C GLY A 99 -8.27 18.46 11.28
N LYS A 100 -7.46 17.72 12.04
CA LYS A 100 -6.35 18.29 12.84
C LYS A 100 -5.32 19.05 11.99
N ASN A 101 -5.17 18.68 10.72
CA ASN A 101 -4.18 19.28 9.82
C ASN A 101 -4.76 20.46 9.03
N GLN A 102 -5.99 20.92 9.30
CA GLN A 102 -6.61 22.05 8.58
C GLN A 102 -5.81 23.36 8.67
N ALA A 103 -5.05 23.55 9.76
CA ALA A 103 -4.19 24.71 9.92
C ALA A 103 -2.90 24.65 9.07
N LEU A 104 -2.51 23.46 8.60
CA LEU A 104 -1.33 23.32 7.73
C LEU A 104 -1.67 23.83 6.33
N ARG A 105 -0.86 24.77 5.84
CA ARG A 105 -1.00 25.32 4.49
C ARG A 105 -0.06 24.61 3.53
N PHE A 106 -0.57 24.35 2.34
CA PHE A 106 0.23 23.94 1.19
C PHE A 106 0.23 25.12 0.21
N CYS A 107 1.37 25.80 0.09
CA CYS A 107 1.57 26.86 -0.89
C CYS A 107 2.47 26.32 -2.00
N ILE A 108 2.07 26.53 -3.26
CA ILE A 108 2.83 26.18 -4.45
C ILE A 108 3.45 27.47 -4.99
#